data_AF-A0A3C0B5W4-F1
#
_entry.id   AF-A0A3C0B5W4-F1
#
_cell.length_a   1.000
_cell.length_b   1.000
_cell.length_c   1.000
_cell.angle_alpha   90.00
_cell.angle_beta   90.00
_cell.angle_gamma   90.00
#
_symmetry.space_group_name_H-M   'P 1'
#
loop_
_entity.id
_entity.type
_entity.pdbx_description
1 polymer ?
#
loop_
_entity_poly.entity_id
_entity_poly.type
_entity_poly.pdbx_seq_one_letter_code
_entity_poly.pdbx_strand_id
1 'polypeptide(L)' 'MKKPEITPGITIEELIDHFPEANAFLIKRGLPCIICGEPVWGTLAELARDKKFTEDEIAQLTADLKAHLSV' A
#
# COMPACT_ATOMS: atom_id res chain seq x y z
N MET A 1 14.07 -2.87 15.55
CA MET A 1 14.12 -2.80 14.08
C MET A 1 13.45 -1.51 13.65
N LYS A 2 14.04 -0.73 12.74
CA LYS A 2 13.42 0.51 12.25
C LYS A 2 12.36 0.11 11.22
N LYS A 3 11.11 0.49 11.47
CA LYS A 3 10.04 0.33 10.48
C LYS A 3 10.30 1.32 9.33
N PRO A 4 10.16 0.93 8.06
CA PRO A 4 10.32 1.87 6.95
C PRO A 4 9.23 2.92 7.00
N GLU A 5 9.53 4.10 6.48
CA GLU A 5 8.54 5.16 6.36
C GLU A 5 7.55 4.81 5.25
N ILE A 6 6.26 4.81 5.58
CA ILE A 6 5.21 4.57 4.60
C ILE A 6 5.11 5.79 3.70
N THR A 7 5.48 5.65 2.44
CA THR A 7 5.40 6.72 1.44
C THR A 7 4.67 6.19 0.22
N PRO A 8 4.08 7.05 -0.62
CA PRO A 8 3.46 6.61 -1.88
C PRO A 8 4.44 5.87 -2.80
N GLY A 9 5.74 6.10 -2.66
CA GLY A 9 6.80 5.39 -3.39
C GLY A 9 7.26 4.08 -2.75
N ILE A 10 6.70 3.66 -1.60
CA ILE A 10 7.04 2.38 -0.98
C ILE A 10 6.60 1.24 -1.91
N THR A 11 7.45 0.23 -2.07
CA THR A 11 7.07 -0.97 -2.81
C THR A 11 6.06 -1.77 -2.00
N ILE A 12 5.14 -2.43 -2.69
CA ILE A 12 4.18 -3.32 -2.02
C ILE A 12 4.94 -4.44 -1.28
N GLU A 13 6.03 -4.96 -1.84
CA GLU A 13 6.88 -5.96 -1.18
C GLU A 13 7.43 -5.48 0.17
N GLU A 14 8.09 -4.32 0.23
CA GLU A 14 8.61 -3.77 1.49
C GLU A 14 7.47 -3.47 2.47
N LEU A 15 6.36 -2.94 1.95
CA LEU A 15 5.20 -2.65 2.77
C LEU A 15 4.64 -3.92 3.41
N ILE A 16 4.47 -5.02 2.66
CA ILE A 16 3.90 -6.27 3.20
C ILE A 16 4.92 -7.02 4.08
N ASP A 17 6.22 -6.96 3.75
CA ASP A 17 7.29 -7.59 4.55
C ASP A 17 7.36 -6.98 5.96
N HIS A 18 7.30 -5.65 6.04
CA HIS A 18 7.32 -4.93 7.31
C HIS A 18 5.94 -4.80 7.98
N PHE A 19 4.88 -4.74 7.17
CA PHE A 19 3.50 -4.50 7.59
C PHE A 19 2.54 -5.47 6.88
N PRO A 20 2.48 -6.75 7.31
CA PRO A 20 1.58 -7.73 6.71
C PRO A 20 0.10 -7.33 6.80
N GLU A 21 -0.26 -6.51 7.79
CA GLU A 21 -1.61 -5.95 7.97
C GLU A 21 -2.00 -4.97 6.85
N ALA A 22 -1.04 -4.31 6.20
CA ALA A 22 -1.27 -3.40 5.08
C ALA A 22 -1.98 -4.11 3.92
N ASN A 23 -1.67 -5.40 3.70
CA ASN A 23 -2.33 -6.20 2.66
C ASN A 23 -3.85 -6.27 2.88
N ALA A 24 -4.28 -6.59 4.10
CA ALA A 24 -5.71 -6.69 4.43
C ALA A 24 -6.43 -5.34 4.27
N PHE A 25 -5.74 -4.25 4.62
CA PHE A 25 -6.25 -2.90 4.46
C PHE A 25 -6.40 -2.47 3.00
N LEU A 26 -5.41 -2.77 2.17
CA LEU A 26 -5.43 -2.45 0.73
C LEU A 26 -6.49 -3.29 -0.01
N ILE A 27 -6.62 -4.58 0.32
CA ILE A 27 -7.68 -5.44 -0.22
C ILE A 27 -9.09 -4.86 0.07
N LYS A 28 -9.34 -4.37 1.28
CA LYS A 28 -10.64 -3.73 1.65
C LYS A 28 -10.97 -2.51 0.78
N ARG A 29 -9.95 -1.83 0.26
CA ARG A 29 -10.10 -0.67 -0.63
C ARG A 29 -10.12 -1.04 -2.11
N GLY A 30 -10.10 -2.33 -2.45
CA GLY A 30 -10.06 -2.78 -3.83
C GLY A 30 -8.68 -2.71 -4.48
N LEU A 31 -7.62 -2.62 -3.65
CA LEU A 31 -6.21 -2.64 -4.05
C LEU A 31 -5.60 -4.00 -3.66
N PRO A 32 -5.89 -5.09 -4.39
CA PRO A 32 -5.28 -6.38 -4.09
C PRO A 32 -3.78 -6.32 -4.39
N CYS A 33 -2.96 -6.54 -3.36
CA CYS A 33 -1.50 -6.65 -3.49
C CYS A 33 -1.06 -7.98 -4.12
N ILE A 34 -1.98 -8.94 -4.26
CA ILE A 34 -1.75 -10.25 -4.85
C ILE A 34 -2.77 -10.44 -5.96
N ILE A 35 -2.30 -10.56 -7.20
CA ILE A 35 -3.15 -10.78 -8.37
C ILE A 35 -2.67 -12.05 -9.06
N CYS A 36 -3.58 -12.99 -9.32
CA CYS A 36 -3.29 -14.22 -10.05
C CYS A 36 -2.18 -15.11 -9.42
N GLY A 37 -1.92 -14.97 -8.11
CA GLY A 37 -0.92 -15.74 -7.38
C GLY A 37 0.48 -15.10 -7.32
N GLU A 38 0.66 -13.93 -7.90
CA GLU A 38 1.92 -13.18 -7.86
C GLU A 38 1.74 -11.84 -7.10
N PRO A 39 2.70 -11.45 -6.24
CA PRO A 39 2.68 -10.13 -5.61
C PRO A 39 2.81 -9.06 -6.69
N VAL A 40 2.06 -7.97 -6.54
CA VAL A 40 2.18 -6.87 -7.49
C VAL A 40 3.55 -6.21 -7.31
N TRP A 41 4.42 -6.39 -8.30
CA TRP A 41 5.68 -5.66 -8.41
C TRP A 41 5.41 -4.21 -8.81
N GLY A 42 5.39 -3.33 -7.82
CA GLY A 42 5.13 -1.92 -7.99
C GLY A 42 5.13 -1.16 -6.66
N THR A 43 4.87 0.14 -6.73
CA THR A 43 4.72 1.00 -5.55
C THR A 43 3.25 1.18 -5.18
N LEU A 44 2.99 1.63 -3.95
CA LEU A 44 1.64 1.98 -3.50
C LEU A 44 0.95 2.96 -4.47
N ALA A 45 1.69 3.97 -4.94
CA ALA A 45 1.18 4.94 -5.90
C ALA A 45 0.89 4.32 -7.28
N GLU A 46 1.76 3.45 -7.78
CA GLU A 46 1.55 2.75 -9.07
C GLU A 46 0.27 1.91 -9.01
N LEU A 47 0.10 1.12 -7.94
CA LEU A 47 -1.07 0.26 -7.74
C LEU A 47 -2.37 1.08 -7.67
N ALA A 48 -2.31 2.21 -6.95
CA ALA A 48 -3.45 3.10 -6.83
C ALA A 48 -3.76 3.81 -8.17
N ARG A 49 -2.75 4.26 -8.91
CA ARG A 49 -2.93 4.86 -10.24
C ARG A 49 -3.53 3.87 -11.25
N ASP A 50 -3.15 2.60 -11.20
CA ASP A 50 -3.76 1.55 -12.04
C ASP A 50 -5.28 1.43 -11.78
N LYS A 51 -5.68 1.54 -10.51
CA LYS A 51 -7.08 1.62 -10.09
C LYS A 51 -7.74 2.99 -10.32
N LYS A 52 -7.08 3.90 -11.02
CA LYS A 52 -7.53 5.28 -11.31
C LYS A 52 -7.70 6.17 -10.08
N PHE A 53 -6.97 5.90 -9.01
CA PHE A 53 -6.92 6.81 -7.86
C PHE A 53 -6.15 8.08 -8.25
N THR A 54 -6.64 9.20 -7.74
CA THR A 54 -5.94 10.49 -7.90
C THR A 54 -4.81 10.64 -6.89
N GLU A 55 -3.91 11.60 -7.11
CA GLU A 55 -2.79 11.85 -6.19
C GLU A 55 -3.26 12.22 -4.78
N ASP A 56 -4.39 12.91 -4.67
CA ASP A 56 -5.02 13.28 -3.41
C ASP A 56 -5.54 12.03 -2.66
N GLU A 57 -6.18 11.11 -3.38
CA GLU A 57 -6.62 9.84 -2.79
C GLU A 57 -5.45 8.94 -2.41
N ILE A 58 -4.34 8.96 -3.16
CA ILE A 58 -3.11 8.23 -2.82
C ILE A 58 -2.49 8.81 -1.54
N ALA A 59 -2.50 10.13 -1.39
CA ALA A 59 -2.04 10.79 -0.17
C ALA A 59 -2.94 10.42 1.02
N GLN A 60 -4.27 10.46 0.84
CA GLN A 60 -5.26 10.00 1.84
C GLN A 60 -5.07 8.52 2.19
N LEU A 61 -4.86 7.65 1.20
CA LEU A 61 -4.60 6.22 1.39
C LEU A 61 -3.36 6.00 2.24
N THR A 62 -2.27 6.70 1.92
CA THR A 62 -1.00 6.63 2.66
C THR A 62 -1.18 7.11 4.09
N ALA A 63 -1.92 8.21 4.29
CA ALA A 63 -2.20 8.75 5.62
C ALA A 63 -3.08 7.81 6.46
N ASP A 64 -4.14 7.26 5.87
CA ASP A 64 -5.02 6.30 6.54
C ASP A 64 -4.26 5.01 6.88
N LEU A 65 -3.35 4.57 5.99
CA LEU A 65 -2.51 3.40 6.22
C LEU A 65 -1.55 3.62 7.39
N LYS A 66 -0.91 4.79 7.47
CA LYS A 66 -0.08 5.18 8.64
C LYS A 66 -0.91 5.19 9.92
N ALA A 67 -2.09 5.80 9.89
CA ALA A 67 -2.98 5.87 11.04
C ALA A 67 -3.43 4.48 11.48
N HIS A 68 -3.74 3.58 10.54
CA HIS A 68 -4.13 2.21 10.83
C HIS A 68 -3.00 1.40 11.46
N LEU A 69 -1.78 1.52 10.92
CA LEU A 69 -0.60 0.80 11.38
C LEU A 69 0.03 1.42 12.64
N SER A 70 -0.53 2.55 13.12
CA SER A 70 -0.07 3.29 14.29
C SER A 70 1.44 3.57 14.25
N VAL A 71 1.93 3.99 13.08
CA VAL A 71 3.35 4.31 12.81
C VAL A 71 3.60 5.79 12.55
#